data_AF-A0A9E7U6U9-F1
#
_entry.id   AF-A0A9E7U6U9-F1
#
_cell.length_a   1.000
_cell.length_b   1.000
_cell.length_c   1.000
_cell.angle_alpha   90.00
_cell.angle_beta   90.00
_cell.angle_gamma   90.00
#
_symmetry.space_group_name_H-M   'P 1'
#
loop_
_entity.id
_entity.type
_entity.pdbx_description
1 polymer ?
#
loop_
_entity_poly.entity_id
_entity_poly.type
_entity_poly.pdbx_seq_one_letter_code
_entity_poly.pdbx_strand_id
1 'polypeptide(L)'
;MSRSPLLRAVLLVAVLGAQFGLLLWGGTLVGSLDDPYPNEYAIALDYDRHVGREVTVTAEVVSTDPLVVYEAFQYKDVRLTVDGADVDASVGDRLVVFGVLQPDGRLEAVRAYTVPDSGLRYAYTVSALAGLWVLARLVRGWRIDTDGWGLAPREEREGGARDA
;
A
#
# COMPACT_ATOMS: atom_id res chain seq x y z
N MET A 1 -26.36 -30.03 7.45
CA MET A 1 -25.25 -30.42 6.56
C MET A 1 -24.01 -29.58 6.89
N SER A 2 -23.17 -30.03 7.82
CA SER A 2 -21.91 -29.35 8.15
C SER A 2 -20.94 -29.54 6.99
N ARG A 3 -20.60 -28.46 6.27
CA ARG A 3 -19.54 -28.49 5.27
C ARG A 3 -18.23 -28.89 5.94
N SER A 4 -17.52 -29.88 5.39
CA SER A 4 -16.36 -30.52 6.01
C SER A 4 -15.25 -29.51 6.35
N PRO A 5 -14.51 -29.71 7.44
CA PRO A 5 -13.41 -28.82 7.84
C PRO A 5 -12.34 -28.71 6.74
N LEU A 6 -12.16 -29.77 5.96
CA LEU A 6 -11.25 -29.84 4.83
C LEU A 6 -11.65 -28.87 3.70
N LEU A 7 -12.94 -28.74 3.40
CA LEU A 7 -13.43 -27.74 2.44
C LEU A 7 -13.15 -26.31 2.90
N ARG A 8 -13.26 -26.04 4.21
CA ARG A 8 -12.98 -24.71 4.78
C ARG A 8 -11.49 -24.36 4.70
N ALA A 9 -10.61 -25.32 4.99
CA ALA A 9 -9.17 -25.14 4.87
C ALA A 9 -8.76 -24.88 3.41
N VAL A 10 -9.30 -25.65 2.46
CA VAL A 10 -9.05 -25.45 1.02
C VAL A 10 -9.52 -24.08 0.55
N LEU A 11 -10.71 -23.64 0.97
CA LEU A 11 -11.23 -22.31 0.62
C LEU A 11 -10.35 -21.18 1.18
N LEU A 12 -9.88 -21.31 2.43
CA LEU A 12 -9.05 -20.31 3.07
C LEU A 12 -7.67 -20.21 2.39
N VAL A 13 -7.06 -21.34 2.05
CA VAL A 13 -5.81 -21.37 1.28
C VAL A 13 -6.01 -20.80 -0.13
N ALA A 14 -7.13 -21.11 -0.79
CA ALA A 14 -7.44 -20.58 -2.12
C ALA A 14 -7.60 -19.05 -2.10
N VAL A 15 -8.30 -18.50 -1.10
CA VAL A 15 -8.47 -17.04 -0.94
C VAL A 15 -7.15 -16.36 -0.63
N LEU A 16 -6.35 -16.91 0.30
CA LEU A 16 -5.02 -16.35 0.60
C LEU A 16 -4.08 -16.42 -0.60
N GLY A 17 -4.11 -17.52 -1.36
CA GLY A 17 -3.34 -17.67 -2.59
C GLY A 17 -3.76 -16.68 -3.67
N ALA A 18 -5.08 -16.48 -3.86
CA ALA A 18 -5.61 -15.48 -4.79
C ALA A 18 -5.22 -14.06 -4.37
N GLN A 19 -5.31 -13.74 -3.08
CA GLN A 19 -4.93 -12.44 -2.54
C GLN A 19 -3.42 -12.19 -2.70
N PHE A 20 -2.58 -13.18 -2.41
CA PHE A 20 -1.15 -13.11 -2.63
C PHE A 20 -0.80 -12.93 -4.12
N GLY A 21 -1.46 -13.68 -5.00
CA GLY A 21 -1.29 -13.54 -6.44
C GLY A 21 -1.69 -12.16 -6.95
N LEU A 22 -2.81 -11.61 -6.46
CA LEU A 22 -3.27 -10.25 -6.79
C LEU A 22 -2.29 -9.17 -6.29
N LEU A 23 -1.71 -9.34 -5.10
CA LEU A 23 -0.71 -8.41 -4.56
C LEU A 23 0.59 -8.42 -5.38
N LEU A 24 1.08 -9.62 -5.75
CA LEU A 24 2.26 -9.73 -6.62
C LEU A 24 1.99 -9.15 -8.00
N TRP A 25 0.84 -9.45 -8.60
CA TRP A 25 0.45 -8.89 -9.89
C TRP A 25 0.32 -7.37 -9.85
N GLY A 26 -0.37 -6.83 -8.83
CA GLY A 26 -0.51 -5.39 -8.64
C GLY A 26 0.83 -4.68 -8.50
N GLY A 27 1.80 -5.30 -7.82
CA GLY A 27 3.17 -4.77 -7.71
C GLY A 27 3.95 -4.73 -9.04
N THR A 28 3.53 -5.50 -10.06
CA THR A 28 4.15 -5.46 -11.40
C THR A 28 3.56 -4.41 -12.33
N LEU A 29 2.46 -3.75 -11.93
CA LEU A 29 1.87 -2.64 -12.69
C LEU A 29 2.71 -1.36 -12.48
N VAL A 30 3.89 -1.31 -13.09
CA VAL A 30 4.65 -0.08 -13.26
C VAL A 30 4.01 0.67 -14.42
N GLY A 31 3.75 1.98 -14.26
CA GLY A 31 3.04 2.81 -15.24
C GLY A 31 3.56 2.58 -16.68
N SER A 32 2.64 2.37 -17.62
CA SER A 32 3.00 2.18 -19.03
C SER A 32 3.52 3.48 -19.64
N LEU A 33 4.36 3.41 -20.68
CA LEU A 33 4.82 4.61 -21.40
C LEU A 33 3.69 5.42 -22.07
N ASP A 34 2.52 4.81 -22.24
CA ASP A 34 1.29 5.44 -22.75
C ASP A 34 0.33 5.91 -21.63
N ASP A 35 0.82 5.98 -20.38
CA ASP A 35 0.02 6.53 -19.27
C ASP A 35 -0.35 8.00 -19.59
N PRO A 36 -1.65 8.37 -19.52
CA PRO A 36 -2.06 9.76 -19.67
C PRO A 36 -1.37 10.69 -18.67
N TYR A 37 -0.92 10.16 -17.52
CA TYR A 37 -0.16 10.88 -16.50
C TYR A 37 1.17 10.16 -16.24
N PRO A 38 2.22 10.45 -17.03
CA PRO A 38 3.55 9.90 -16.80
C PRO A 38 4.04 10.19 -15.38
N ASN A 39 4.70 9.21 -14.78
CA ASN A 39 5.23 9.32 -13.42
C ASN A 39 6.73 9.61 -13.39
N GLU A 40 7.29 9.79 -12.20
CA GLU A 40 8.71 10.03 -11.97
C GLU A 40 9.63 9.01 -12.68
N TYR A 41 9.21 7.75 -12.81
CA TYR A 41 9.97 6.72 -13.52
C TYR A 41 10.00 6.95 -15.04
N ALA A 42 8.86 7.32 -15.63
CA ALA A 42 8.79 7.68 -17.05
C ALA A 42 9.64 8.92 -17.36
N ILE A 43 9.62 9.91 -16.46
CA ILE A 43 10.46 11.12 -16.55
C ILE A 43 11.95 10.77 -16.47
N ALA A 44 12.33 9.82 -15.59
CA ALA A 44 13.71 9.34 -15.49
C ALA A 44 14.18 8.73 -16.83
N LEU A 45 13.33 7.91 -17.46
CA LEU A 45 13.64 7.25 -18.74
C LEU A 45 13.81 8.24 -19.91
N ASP A 46 12.86 9.15 -20.10
CA ASP A 46 12.86 10.08 -21.25
C ASP A 46 12.23 11.44 -20.90
N TYR A 47 13.02 12.29 -20.26
CA TYR A 47 12.59 13.61 -19.79
C TYR A 47 12.01 14.48 -20.92
N ASP A 48 12.75 14.60 -22.03
CA ASP A 48 12.42 15.53 -23.13
C ASP A 48 11.10 15.17 -23.82
N ARG A 49 10.76 13.88 -23.87
CA ARG A 49 9.46 13.40 -24.39
C ARG A 49 8.27 13.82 -23.55
N HIS A 50 8.49 14.11 -22.26
CA HIS A 50 7.43 14.43 -21.30
C HIS A 50 7.31 15.94 -21.01
N VAL A 51 8.23 16.77 -21.49
CA VAL A 51 8.14 18.23 -21.37
C VAL A 51 6.86 18.75 -22.03
N GLY A 52 6.14 19.61 -21.32
CA GLY A 52 4.85 20.17 -21.71
C GLY A 52 3.64 19.26 -21.45
N ARG A 53 3.83 18.07 -20.86
CA ARG A 53 2.74 17.14 -20.51
C ARG A 53 2.38 17.25 -19.03
N GLU A 54 1.13 16.91 -18.72
CA GLU A 54 0.68 16.68 -17.34
C GLU A 54 1.31 15.39 -16.81
N VAL A 55 1.95 15.46 -15.65
CA VAL A 55 2.65 14.37 -14.99
C VAL A 55 2.23 14.28 -13.53
N THR A 56 2.44 13.10 -12.94
CA THR A 56 2.27 12.87 -11.50
C THR A 56 3.60 12.46 -10.91
N VAL A 57 4.18 13.26 -10.02
CA VAL A 57 5.48 12.99 -9.40
C VAL A 57 5.27 12.67 -7.93
N THR A 58 5.72 11.50 -7.50
CA THR A 58 5.86 11.15 -6.09
C THR A 58 7.33 11.09 -5.73
N ALA A 59 7.81 12.00 -4.89
CA ALA A 59 9.22 12.12 -4.55
C ALA A 59 9.43 12.69 -3.15
N GLU A 60 10.65 12.54 -2.61
CA GLU A 60 11.03 13.10 -1.31
C GLU A 60 11.42 14.58 -1.43
N VAL A 61 10.97 15.41 -0.48
CA VAL A 61 11.33 16.82 -0.42
C VAL A 61 12.74 16.96 0.15
N VAL A 62 13.66 17.54 -0.64
CA VAL A 62 15.06 17.77 -0.23
C VAL A 62 15.38 19.23 0.05
N SER A 63 14.55 20.15 -0.44
CA SER A 63 14.63 21.58 -0.16
C SER A 63 13.23 22.20 -0.23
N THR A 64 12.97 23.25 0.54
CA THR A 64 11.66 23.92 0.61
C THR A 64 11.69 25.36 0.08
N ASP A 65 12.88 25.95 -0.12
CA ASP A 65 13.05 27.27 -0.73
C ASP A 65 14.34 27.31 -1.59
N PRO A 66 14.23 27.11 -2.92
CA PRO A 66 13.02 26.71 -3.65
C PRO A 66 12.57 25.28 -3.28
N LEU A 67 11.29 24.97 -3.49
CA LEU A 67 10.78 23.61 -3.24
C LEU A 67 11.40 22.64 -4.26
N VAL A 68 12.21 21.71 -3.80
CA VAL A 68 12.89 20.71 -4.65
C VAL A 68 12.55 19.32 -4.15
N VAL A 69 12.10 18.49 -5.08
CA VAL A 69 11.86 17.07 -4.86
C VAL A 69 12.91 16.21 -5.55
N TYR A 70 13.22 15.07 -4.96
CA TYR A 70 14.21 14.13 -5.44
C TYR A 70 13.72 12.70 -5.26
N GLU A 71 13.89 11.89 -6.30
CA GLU A 71 13.71 10.44 -6.23
C GLU A 71 14.93 9.78 -6.90
N ALA A 72 15.54 8.82 -6.20
CA ALA A 72 16.67 8.06 -6.70
C ALA A 72 16.18 6.82 -7.44
N PHE A 73 16.71 6.57 -8.64
CA PHE A 73 16.48 5.33 -9.38
C PHE A 73 17.80 4.65 -9.70
N GLN A 74 17.75 3.33 -9.96
CA GLN A 74 18.96 2.54 -10.21
C GLN A 74 19.81 3.05 -11.39
N TYR A 75 19.20 3.74 -12.36
CA TYR A 75 19.87 4.15 -13.60
C TYR A 75 19.93 5.67 -13.80
N LYS A 76 19.01 6.44 -13.21
CA LYS A 76 18.95 7.89 -13.37
C LYS A 76 18.08 8.53 -12.30
N ASP A 77 18.66 9.44 -11.54
CA ASP A 77 17.92 10.18 -10.53
C ASP A 77 17.05 11.26 -11.17
N VAL A 78 15.93 11.56 -10.50
CA VAL A 78 15.03 12.65 -10.87
C VAL A 78 15.09 13.71 -9.80
N ARG A 79 15.51 14.92 -10.18
CA ARG A 79 15.47 16.11 -9.32
C ARG A 79 14.64 17.17 -10.04
N LEU A 80 13.57 17.63 -9.40
CA LEU A 80 12.67 18.63 -9.96
C LEU A 80 12.45 19.76 -8.98
N THR A 81 12.50 20.98 -9.49
CA THR A 81 12.07 22.18 -8.77
C THR A 81 10.57 22.36 -8.99
N VAL A 82 9.80 22.42 -7.90
CA VAL A 82 8.35 22.52 -7.94
C VAL A 82 7.95 23.98 -7.75
N ASP A 83 7.19 24.51 -8.70
CA ASP A 83 6.70 25.88 -8.70
C ASP A 83 5.18 25.92 -8.43
N GLY A 84 4.72 26.93 -7.70
CA GLY A 84 3.28 27.17 -7.50
C GLY A 84 2.57 26.18 -6.57
N ALA A 85 3.32 25.31 -5.87
CA ALA A 85 2.73 24.39 -4.90
C ALA A 85 2.38 25.13 -3.59
N ASP A 86 1.09 25.28 -3.32
CA ASP A 86 0.58 25.77 -2.03
C ASP A 86 0.44 24.60 -1.04
N VAL A 87 1.59 24.12 -0.54
CA VAL A 87 1.67 22.98 0.38
C VAL A 87 2.69 23.26 1.47
N ASP A 88 2.32 22.98 2.72
CA ASP A 88 3.23 23.00 3.85
C ASP A 88 3.99 21.67 3.90
N ALA A 89 5.17 21.65 3.28
CA ALA A 89 6.02 20.48 3.17
C ALA A 89 7.34 20.69 3.92
N SER A 90 7.78 19.67 4.65
CA SER A 90 9.06 19.65 5.34
C SER A 90 10.08 18.79 4.58
N VAL A 91 11.37 19.06 4.79
CA VAL A 91 12.44 18.20 4.26
C VAL A 91 12.28 16.78 4.84
N GLY A 92 12.33 15.78 3.96
CA GLY A 92 12.08 14.37 4.27
C GLY A 92 10.62 13.93 4.13
N ASP A 93 9.68 14.86 3.90
CA ASP A 93 8.31 14.48 3.56
C ASP A 93 8.26 13.89 2.15
N ARG A 94 7.34 12.94 1.95
CA ARG A 94 7.01 12.44 0.61
C ARG A 94 5.89 13.32 0.03
N LEU A 95 6.18 13.97 -1.09
CA LEU A 95 5.27 14.89 -1.76
C LEU A 95 4.73 14.23 -3.03
N VAL A 96 3.42 14.34 -3.24
CA VAL A 96 2.78 13.98 -4.52
C VAL A 96 2.37 15.26 -5.22
N VAL A 97 2.89 15.47 -6.42
CA VAL A 97 2.67 16.66 -7.23
C VAL A 97 2.03 16.27 -8.56
N PHE A 98 0.87 16.85 -8.84
CA PHE A 98 0.21 16.82 -10.14
C PHE A 98 0.50 18.15 -10.81
N GLY A 99 1.12 18.11 -11.99
CA GLY A 99 1.60 19.34 -12.62
C GLY A 99 2.01 19.14 -14.07
N VAL A 100 2.45 20.23 -14.68
CA VAL A 100 3.00 20.21 -16.04
C VAL A 100 4.52 20.21 -15.95
N LEU A 101 5.15 19.22 -16.57
CA LEU A 101 6.61 19.16 -16.63
C LEU A 101 7.10 20.28 -17.56
N GLN A 102 7.91 21.19 -17.03
CA GLN A 102 8.49 22.28 -17.79
C GLN A 102 9.92 21.93 -18.22
N PRO A 103 10.51 22.65 -19.19
CA PRO A 103 11.95 22.55 -19.44
C PRO A 103 12.79 22.85 -18.19
N ASP A 104 14.08 22.52 -18.23
CA ASP A 104 15.09 22.87 -17.22
C ASP A 104 14.89 22.26 -15.82
N GLY A 105 14.19 21.13 -15.73
CA GLY A 105 14.00 20.42 -14.45
C GLY A 105 12.94 21.06 -13.56
N ARG A 106 11.98 21.80 -14.14
CA ARG A 106 10.90 22.46 -13.40
C ARG A 106 9.59 21.71 -13.53
N LEU A 107 8.76 21.78 -12.49
CA LEU A 107 7.43 21.20 -12.45
C LEU A 107 6.45 22.27 -11.96
N GLU A 108 5.56 22.70 -12.85
CA GLU A 108 4.51 23.66 -12.49
C GLU A 108 3.37 22.89 -11.82
N ALA A 109 3.21 23.07 -10.51
CA ALA A 109 2.22 22.35 -9.74
C ALA A 109 0.81 22.88 -10.01
N VAL A 110 -0.08 22.00 -10.44
CA VAL A 110 -1.53 22.24 -10.48
C VAL A 110 -2.15 21.87 -9.13
N ARG A 111 -1.66 20.79 -8.52
CA ARG A 111 -2.06 20.35 -7.18
C ARG A 111 -0.91 19.59 -6.53
N ALA A 112 -0.65 19.85 -5.26
CA ALA A 112 0.32 19.11 -4.48
C ALA A 112 -0.28 18.74 -3.12
N TYR A 113 0.13 17.61 -2.57
CA TYR A 113 -0.15 17.26 -1.18
C TYR A 113 0.96 16.40 -0.59
N THR A 114 1.19 16.54 0.71
CA THR A 114 2.13 15.72 1.45
C THR A 114 1.48 14.40 1.86
N VAL A 115 2.24 13.32 1.73
CA VAL A 115 1.89 12.00 2.24
C VAL A 115 2.72 11.76 3.49
N PRO A 116 2.12 11.86 4.68
CA PRO A 116 2.85 11.63 5.92
C PRO A 116 3.27 10.16 6.01
N ASP A 117 4.56 9.93 6.29
CA ASP A 117 5.12 8.57 6.47
C ASP A 117 4.43 7.80 7.62
N SER A 118 3.82 8.53 8.56
CA SER A 118 3.05 7.95 9.67
C SER A 118 1.80 7.18 9.21
N GLY A 119 1.24 7.48 8.03
CA GLY A 119 0.05 6.81 7.50
C GLY A 119 0.29 5.32 7.24
N LEU A 120 1.47 4.98 6.70
CA LEU A 120 1.86 3.59 6.47
C LEU A 120 2.02 2.83 7.78
N ARG A 121 2.69 3.43 8.78
CA ARG A 121 2.90 2.80 10.10
C ARG A 121 1.57 2.55 10.81
N TYR A 122 0.64 3.51 10.73
CA TYR A 122 -0.72 3.36 11.24
C TYR A 122 -1.44 2.19 10.56
N ALA A 123 -1.45 2.15 9.22
CA ALA A 123 -2.13 1.11 8.46
C ALA A 123 -1.58 -0.29 8.78
N TYR A 124 -0.25 -0.45 8.84
CA TYR A 124 0.37 -1.73 9.20
C TYR A 124 0.07 -2.13 10.64
N THR A 125 0.09 -1.18 11.58
CA THR A 125 -0.19 -1.45 13.00
C THR A 125 -1.64 -1.88 13.19
N VAL A 126 -2.60 -1.15 12.63
CA VAL A 126 -4.03 -1.50 12.71
C VAL A 126 -4.29 -2.85 12.02
N SER A 127 -3.68 -3.09 10.86
CA SER A 127 -3.82 -4.38 10.15
C SER A 127 -3.24 -5.55 10.95
N ALA A 128 -2.08 -5.36 11.59
CA ALA A 128 -1.48 -6.37 12.45
C ALA A 128 -2.34 -6.66 13.68
N LEU A 129 -2.88 -5.62 14.34
CA LEU A 129 -3.79 -5.78 15.47
C LEU A 129 -5.09 -6.49 15.07
N ALA A 130 -5.67 -6.12 13.92
CA ALA A 130 -6.86 -6.78 13.38
C ALA A 130 -6.58 -8.26 13.05
N GLY A 131 -5.44 -8.55 12.41
CA GLY A 131 -5.00 -9.91 12.13
C GLY A 131 -4.80 -10.75 13.39
N LEU A 132 -4.13 -10.19 14.41
CA LEU A 132 -3.94 -10.82 15.72
C LEU A 132 -5.27 -11.05 16.44
N TRP A 133 -6.21 -10.12 16.34
CA TRP A 133 -7.54 -10.26 16.93
C TRP A 133 -8.34 -11.39 16.28
N VAL A 134 -8.35 -11.46 14.94
CA VAL A 134 -8.98 -12.55 14.19
C VAL A 134 -8.33 -13.89 14.54
N LEU A 135 -7.00 -13.95 14.58
CA LEU A 135 -6.25 -15.16 14.95
C LEU A 135 -6.56 -15.59 16.39
N ALA A 136 -6.60 -14.65 17.33
CA ALA A 136 -6.95 -14.93 18.72
C ALA A 136 -8.38 -15.45 18.86
N ARG A 137 -9.33 -14.93 18.07
CA ARG A 137 -10.72 -15.40 18.07
C ARG A 137 -10.86 -16.78 17.43
N LEU A 138 -10.07 -17.08 16.40
CA LEU A 138 -9.97 -18.40 15.81
C LEU A 138 -9.43 -19.41 16.83
N VAL A 139 -8.31 -19.12 17.51
CA VAL A 139 -7.70 -20.02 18.51
C VAL A 139 -8.54 -20.16 19.78
N ARG A 140 -9.26 -19.11 20.20
CA ARG A 140 -10.15 -19.17 21.38
C ARG A 140 -11.43 -19.95 21.11
N GLY A 141 -12.04 -19.77 19.94
CA GLY A 141 -13.33 -20.39 19.60
C GLY A 141 -13.22 -21.80 19.02
N TRP A 142 -12.03 -22.20 18.53
CA TRP A 142 -11.86 -23.44 17.78
C TRP A 142 -10.69 -24.26 18.33
N ARG A 143 -10.92 -25.55 18.56
CA ARG A 143 -9.85 -26.53 18.83
C ARG A 143 -9.43 -27.15 17.51
N ILE A 144 -8.12 -27.29 17.30
CA ILE A 144 -7.59 -28.15 16.24
C ILE A 144 -7.85 -29.58 16.68
N ASP A 145 -8.77 -30.24 15.99
CA ASP A 145 -9.03 -31.67 16.10
C ASP A 145 -7.99 -32.41 15.25
N THR A 146 -7.00 -32.98 15.94
CA THR A 146 -5.90 -33.74 15.33
C THR A 146 -6.34 -35.12 14.83
N ASP A 147 -7.46 -35.64 15.33
CA ASP A 147 -7.99 -36.95 14.93
C ASP A 147 -8.84 -36.83 13.67
N GLY A 148 -9.58 -35.72 13.52
CA GLY A 148 -10.40 -35.41 12.34
C GLY A 148 -9.75 -34.50 11.29
N TRP A 149 -8.52 -34.03 11.53
CA TRP A 149 -7.83 -32.99 10.71
C TRP A 149 -8.71 -31.77 10.43
N GLY A 150 -9.32 -31.19 11.49
CA GLY A 150 -10.28 -30.11 11.33
C GLY A 150 -10.35 -29.12 12.49
N LEU A 151 -11.08 -28.02 12.29
CA LEU A 151 -11.38 -27.04 13.34
C LEU A 151 -12.76 -27.36 13.93
N ALA A 152 -12.83 -27.67 15.22
CA ALA A 152 -14.07 -27.91 15.96
C ALA A 152 -14.35 -26.74 16.93
N PRO A 153 -15.59 -26.23 17.05
CA PRO A 153 -15.94 -25.25 18.07
C PRO A 153 -15.62 -25.80 19.47
N ARG A 154 -15.03 -24.99 20.34
CA ARG A 154 -14.78 -25.39 21.73
C ARG A 154 -16.10 -25.35 22.49
N GLU A 155 -16.56 -26.49 23.01
CA GLU A 155 -17.75 -26.54 23.87
C GLU A 155 -17.49 -25.67 25.12
N GLU A 156 -18.26 -24.58 25.24
CA GLU A 156 -18.36 -23.87 26.51
C GLU A 156 -18.98 -24.85 27.51
N ARG A 157 -18.29 -25.09 28.64
CA ARG A 157 -18.89 -25.82 29.76
C ARG A 157 -20.10 -25.02 30.23
N GLU A 158 -21.28 -25.39 29.76
CA GLU A 158 -22.53 -25.02 30.41
C GLU A 158 -22.50 -25.62 31.82
N GLY A 159 -22.37 -24.75 32.81
CA GLY A 159 -22.62 -25.10 34.21
C GLY A 159 -24.09 -25.50 34.36
N GLY A 160 -24.34 -26.73 34.80
CA GLY A 160 -25.70 -27.23 34.89
C GLY A 160 -25.84 -28.64 35.45
N ALA A 161 -25.23 -28.94 36.59
CA ALA A 161 -25.77 -29.95 37.50
C ALA A 161 -26.05 -29.25 38.83
N ARG A 162 -27.23 -28.63 38.91
CA ARG A 162 -27.91 -28.36 40.18
C ARG A 162 -28.36 -29.71 40.71
N ASP A 163 -27.61 -30.28 41.65
CA ASP A 163 -28.10 -31.36 42.49
C ASP A 163 -28.96 -30.74 43.61
N ALA A 164 -30.27 -30.86 43.47
CA ALA A 164 -31.26 -30.74 44.54
C ALA A 164 -32.34 -31.81 44.32
#